data_AF-A0AA36IM68-F1
#
_entry.id   AF-A0AA36IM68-F1
#
_cell.length_a   1.000
_cell.length_b   1.000
_cell.length_c   1.000
_cell.angle_alpha   90.00
_cell.angle_beta   90.00
_cell.angle_gamma   90.00
#
_symmetry.space_group_name_H-M   'P 1'
#
loop_
_entity.id
_entity.type
_entity.pdbx_description
1 polymer ?
#
loop_
_entity_poly.entity_id
_entity_poly.type
_entity_poly.pdbx_seq_one_letter_code
_entity_poly.pdbx_strand_id
1 'polypeptide(L)'
;METNEAVLLAVCAMFLWGSWANTLLLFRDRFELYLLDYAFGHLLAGCVGLQDAVLSLRHVSGGAGVGVVLASGCAGVLFAIGSLLCVASIDLAGMALPTLVMLSVEMALGVPLLLLIEGWGTAGHVALTLSGVMAVLLAALFDGWCHWSLQCDRARAERAERLERFERSELEALPGQCLGLSSQFSSLSFWSFRASLAASDRAERSAAERSADRATATLSFLAHGSIPSLIPQVRRSQRNVRGERSSKATGLALAACGGACFALWPCVGSLVEGQGSADCRVCLRPAAFFLLYAAGAVLAALAILPPICRWPLHSG
;
A
#
# COMPACT_ATOMS: atom_id res chain seq x y z
N MET A 1 30.49 -7.30 -12.38
CA MET A 1 29.40 -8.21 -12.04
C MET A 1 28.96 -8.91 -13.29
N GLU A 2 28.93 -10.23 -13.26
CA GLU A 2 28.30 -10.99 -14.33
C GLU A 2 26.78 -10.81 -14.28
N THR A 3 26.10 -10.89 -15.42
CA THR A 3 24.65 -10.67 -15.52
C THR A 3 23.85 -11.53 -14.54
N ASN A 4 24.32 -12.75 -14.28
CA ASN A 4 23.69 -13.69 -13.35
C ASN A 4 23.73 -13.19 -11.90
N GLU A 5 24.84 -12.58 -11.48
CA GLU A 5 24.98 -12.00 -10.14
C GLU A 5 24.05 -10.79 -9.97
N ALA A 6 23.92 -9.97 -11.01
CA ALA A 6 23.03 -8.81 -11.00
C ALA A 6 21.55 -9.22 -10.87
N VAL A 7 21.14 -10.26 -11.60
CA VAL A 7 19.78 -10.79 -11.52
C VAL A 7 19.52 -11.40 -10.13
N LEU A 8 20.46 -12.16 -9.58
CA LEU A 8 20.32 -12.72 -8.23
C LEU A 8 20.18 -11.61 -7.17
N LEU A 9 21.01 -10.58 -7.25
CA LEU A 9 20.92 -9.42 -6.35
C LEU A 9 19.60 -8.67 -6.51
N ALA A 10 19.09 -8.50 -7.73
CA ALA A 10 17.80 -7.88 -7.98
C ALA A 10 16.65 -8.70 -7.37
N VAL A 11 16.67 -10.03 -7.53
CA VAL A 11 15.66 -10.92 -6.93
C VAL A 11 15.74 -10.89 -5.41
N CYS A 12 16.94 -10.95 -4.83
CA CYS A 12 17.12 -10.81 -3.38
C CYS A 12 16.59 -9.46 -2.87
N ALA A 13 16.86 -8.37 -3.60
CA ALA A 13 16.34 -7.05 -3.28
C ALA A 13 14.80 -7.01 -3.31
N MET A 14 14.16 -7.66 -4.29
CA MET A 14 12.69 -7.75 -4.35
C MET A 14 12.11 -8.52 -3.16
N PHE A 15 12.77 -9.61 -2.71
CA PHE A 15 12.35 -10.34 -1.50
C PHE A 15 12.52 -9.50 -0.22
N LEU A 16 13.66 -8.84 -0.08
CA LEU A 16 13.94 -7.95 1.06
C LEU A 16 12.93 -6.80 1.10
N TRP A 17 12.63 -6.20 -0.04
CA TRP A 17 11.61 -5.15 -0.16
C TRP A 17 10.21 -5.63 0.20
N GLY A 18 9.82 -6.84 -0.23
CA GLY A 18 8.52 -7.41 0.16
C GLY A 18 8.42 -7.70 1.67
N SER A 19 9.52 -8.12 2.29
CA SER A 19 9.55 -8.42 3.73
C SER A 19 9.31 -7.19 4.62
N TRP A 20 9.72 -6.01 4.15
CA TRP A 20 9.55 -4.72 4.81
C TRP A 20 8.08 -4.37 5.10
N ALA A 21 7.18 -4.58 4.12
CA ALA A 21 5.74 -4.36 4.33
C ALA A 21 5.17 -5.29 5.40
N ASN A 22 5.62 -6.55 5.46
CA ASN A 22 5.17 -7.50 6.47
C ASN A 22 5.67 -7.13 7.87
N THR A 23 6.87 -6.56 8.01
CA THR A 23 7.36 -6.09 9.30
C THR A 23 6.57 -4.91 9.86
N LEU A 24 6.07 -3.99 9.02
CA LEU A 24 5.15 -2.93 9.44
C LEU A 24 3.83 -3.48 10.01
N LEU A 25 3.39 -4.62 9.48
CA LEU A 25 2.18 -5.28 9.97
C LEU A 25 2.41 -5.93 11.35
N LEU A 26 3.61 -6.48 11.58
CA LEU A 26 3.99 -7.20 12.80
C LEU A 26 4.35 -6.25 13.95
N PHE A 27 5.07 -5.17 13.67
CA PHE A 27 5.53 -4.20 14.66
C PHE A 27 4.74 -2.92 14.52
N ARG A 28 3.76 -2.72 15.40
CA ARG A 28 2.98 -1.46 15.51
C ARG A 28 3.77 -0.39 16.27
N ASP A 29 5.08 -0.30 16.02
CA ASP A 29 5.96 0.68 16.63
C ASP A 29 5.83 2.05 15.96
N ARG A 30 6.44 3.07 16.59
CA ARG A 30 6.36 4.46 16.12
C ARG A 30 6.92 4.59 14.71
N PHE A 31 6.08 5.08 13.80
CA PHE A 31 6.40 5.34 12.39
C PHE A 31 7.72 6.10 12.18
N GLU A 32 8.04 7.03 13.08
CA GLU A 32 9.21 7.91 12.99
C GLU A 32 10.54 7.15 12.99
N LEU A 33 10.63 6.11 13.83
CA LEU A 33 11.84 5.28 13.94
C LEU A 33 12.08 4.51 12.65
N TYR A 34 11.01 4.07 12.01
CA TYR A 34 11.08 3.27 10.80
C TYR A 34 11.68 4.03 9.61
N LEU A 35 11.23 5.27 9.39
CA LEU A 35 11.80 6.11 8.32
C LEU A 35 13.28 6.39 8.58
N LEU A 36 13.65 6.57 9.85
CA LEU A 36 15.02 6.85 10.26
C LEU A 36 15.92 5.61 10.06
N ASP A 37 15.49 4.44 10.52
CA ASP A 37 16.20 3.17 10.34
C ASP A 37 16.40 2.85 8.85
N TYR A 38 15.37 3.11 8.05
CA TYR A 38 15.40 2.92 6.61
C TYR A 38 16.39 3.87 5.93
N ALA A 39 16.40 5.15 6.30
CA ALA A 39 17.36 6.14 5.77
C ALA A 39 18.80 5.81 6.21
N PHE A 40 19.01 5.37 7.47
CA PHE A 40 20.32 4.92 7.95
C PHE A 40 20.79 3.66 7.24
N GLY A 41 19.89 2.72 6.92
CA GLY A 41 20.23 1.54 6.12
C GLY A 41 20.81 1.91 4.76
N HIS A 42 20.22 2.89 4.07
CA HIS A 42 20.75 3.42 2.81
C HIS A 42 22.12 4.09 3.02
N LEU A 43 22.30 4.84 4.11
CA LEU A 43 23.58 5.47 4.41
C LEU A 43 24.68 4.42 4.66
N LEU A 44 24.38 3.39 5.44
CA LEU A 44 25.30 2.28 5.71
C LEU A 44 25.66 1.52 4.43
N ALA A 45 24.68 1.27 3.55
CA ALA A 45 24.95 0.67 2.25
C ALA A 45 25.86 1.57 1.39
N GLY A 46 25.71 2.90 1.46
CA GLY A 46 26.57 3.85 0.74
C GLY A 46 28.00 3.89 1.27
N CYS A 47 28.20 3.58 2.55
CA CYS A 47 29.53 3.47 3.13
C CYS A 47 30.35 2.31 2.56
N VAL A 48 29.73 1.28 1.98
CA VAL A 48 30.46 0.14 1.36
C VAL A 48 31.35 0.62 0.21
N GLY A 49 30.93 1.66 -0.53
CA GLY A 49 31.68 2.26 -1.63
C GLY A 49 32.40 3.57 -1.27
N LEU A 50 32.63 3.86 0.01
CA LEU A 50 33.06 5.19 0.47
C LEU A 50 34.36 5.67 -0.18
N GLN A 51 35.33 4.79 -0.39
CA GLN A 51 36.61 5.16 -1.01
C GLN A 51 36.41 5.68 -2.44
N ASP A 52 35.64 4.96 -3.26
CA ASP A 52 35.32 5.36 -4.62
C ASP A 52 34.45 6.60 -4.66
N ALA A 53 33.53 6.74 -3.70
CA ALA A 53 32.68 7.90 -3.55
C ALA A 53 33.52 9.17 -3.30
N VAL A 54 34.43 9.13 -2.33
CA VAL A 54 35.30 10.27 -1.97
C VAL A 54 36.19 10.67 -3.15
N LEU A 55 36.76 9.69 -3.86
CA LEU A 55 37.55 9.96 -5.06
C LEU A 55 36.70 10.65 -6.13
N SER A 56 35.49 10.15 -6.41
CA SER A 56 34.60 10.78 -7.38
C SER A 56 34.21 12.21 -7.00
N LEU A 57 33.90 12.47 -5.73
CA LEU A 57 33.50 13.80 -5.26
C LEU A 57 34.62 14.82 -5.40
N ARG A 58 35.88 14.41 -5.20
CA ARG A 58 37.06 15.29 -5.41
C ARG A 58 37.23 15.71 -6.88
N HIS A 59 36.82 14.87 -7.83
CA HIS A 59 36.90 15.21 -9.26
C HIS A 59 35.77 16.16 -9.68
N VAL A 60 34.67 16.17 -8.93
CA VAL A 60 33.45 16.95 -9.22
C VAL A 60 33.43 18.29 -8.46
N SER A 61 34.48 18.64 -7.69
CA SER A 61 34.51 19.82 -6.81
C SER A 61 34.60 21.19 -7.51
N GLY A 62 34.42 21.27 -8.84
CA GLY A 62 34.35 22.51 -9.61
C GLY A 62 32.92 23.07 -9.72
N GLY A 63 32.76 24.30 -10.22
CA GLY A 63 31.46 24.97 -10.31
C GLY A 63 30.37 24.21 -11.08
N ALA A 64 30.75 23.45 -12.12
CA ALA A 64 29.81 22.61 -12.89
C ALA A 64 29.35 21.35 -12.11
N GLY A 65 30.13 20.88 -11.14
CA GLY A 65 29.81 19.67 -10.38
C GLY A 65 28.90 19.89 -9.17
N VAL A 66 28.76 21.13 -8.72
CA VAL A 66 27.83 21.49 -7.63
C VAL A 66 26.38 21.12 -8.00
N GLY A 67 25.99 21.34 -9.26
CA GLY A 67 24.64 20.97 -9.75
C GLY A 67 24.38 19.47 -9.65
N VAL A 68 25.36 18.65 -10.01
CA VAL A 68 25.29 17.17 -9.97
C VAL A 68 25.21 16.67 -8.52
N VAL A 69 26.00 17.27 -7.62
CA VAL A 69 25.96 16.95 -6.18
C VAL A 69 24.60 17.33 -5.58
N LEU A 70 24.08 18.52 -5.89
CA LEU A 70 22.76 18.95 -5.41
C LEU A 70 21.64 18.08 -5.96
N ALA A 71 21.67 17.73 -7.25
CA ALA A 71 20.69 16.83 -7.85
C ALA A 71 20.70 15.44 -7.20
N SER A 72 21.89 14.91 -6.88
CA SER A 72 22.03 13.63 -6.14
C SER A 72 21.37 13.71 -4.75
N GLY A 73 21.62 14.79 -4.02
CA GLY A 73 20.97 15.04 -2.72
C GLY A 73 19.46 15.19 -2.85
N CYS A 74 18.98 15.92 -3.87
CA CYS A 74 17.55 16.09 -4.17
C CYS A 74 16.85 14.76 -4.49
N ALA A 75 17.52 13.83 -5.18
CA ALA A 75 17.01 12.48 -5.38
C ALA A 75 16.75 11.79 -4.03
N GLY A 76 17.66 11.96 -3.07
CA GLY A 76 17.50 11.48 -1.69
C GLY A 76 16.32 12.10 -0.95
N VAL A 77 16.15 13.42 -1.10
CA VAL A 77 15.01 14.16 -0.52
C VAL A 77 13.69 13.65 -1.09
N LEU A 78 13.58 13.49 -2.41
CA LEU A 78 12.38 12.96 -3.08
C LEU A 78 12.02 11.57 -2.57
N PHE A 79 13.02 10.71 -2.42
CA PHE A 79 12.84 9.38 -1.88
C PHE A 79 12.36 9.37 -0.43
N ALA A 80 12.93 10.23 0.43
CA ALA A 80 12.50 10.37 1.81
C ALA A 80 11.04 10.88 1.91
N ILE A 81 10.68 11.85 1.08
CA ILE A 81 9.30 12.35 0.98
C ILE A 81 8.36 11.25 0.49
N GLY A 82 8.72 10.53 -0.57
CA GLY A 82 7.93 9.41 -1.10
C GLY A 82 7.71 8.31 -0.06
N SER A 83 8.76 7.96 0.68
CA SER A 83 8.71 6.97 1.77
C SER A 83 7.80 7.43 2.91
N LEU A 84 7.84 8.71 3.28
CA LEU A 84 6.96 9.26 4.31
C LEU A 84 5.50 9.30 3.86
N LEU A 85 5.25 9.72 2.62
CA LEU A 85 3.91 9.73 2.02
C LEU A 85 3.34 8.31 1.91
N CYS A 86 4.19 7.32 1.61
CA CYS A 86 3.82 5.90 1.60
C CYS A 86 3.27 5.48 2.95
N VAL A 87 4.03 5.65 4.02
CA VAL A 87 3.58 5.15 5.31
C VAL A 87 2.40 5.97 5.85
N ALA A 88 2.38 7.29 5.65
CA ALA A 88 1.22 8.12 5.98
C ALA A 88 -0.04 7.66 5.23
N SER A 89 0.09 7.24 3.97
CA SER A 89 -1.04 6.71 3.20
C SER A 89 -1.54 5.36 3.74
N ILE A 90 -0.61 4.49 4.15
CA ILE A 90 -0.90 3.18 4.76
C ILE A 90 -1.64 3.35 6.08
N ASP A 91 -1.24 4.31 6.91
CA ASP A 91 -1.90 4.58 8.19
C ASP A 91 -3.34 5.10 8.00
N LEU A 92 -3.57 5.98 7.01
CA LEU A 92 -4.90 6.57 6.77
C LEU A 92 -5.90 5.67 6.03
N ALA A 93 -5.41 4.83 5.11
CA ALA A 93 -6.26 4.05 4.20
C ALA A 93 -6.12 2.52 4.34
N GLY A 94 -5.18 2.05 5.18
CA GLY A 94 -4.83 0.64 5.35
C GLY A 94 -3.88 0.15 4.25
N MET A 95 -3.05 -0.87 4.50
CA MET A 95 -1.91 -1.24 3.64
C MET A 95 -2.26 -1.56 2.17
N ALA A 96 -3.35 -2.29 1.90
CA ALA A 96 -3.56 -2.89 0.59
C ALA A 96 -3.79 -1.88 -0.56
N LEU A 97 -4.67 -0.89 -0.38
CA LEU A 97 -5.04 0.05 -1.45
C LEU A 97 -3.95 1.11 -1.76
N PRO A 98 -3.30 1.75 -0.77
CA PRO A 98 -2.22 2.69 -0.98
C PRO A 98 -1.01 2.08 -1.67
N THR A 99 -0.61 0.87 -1.28
CA THR A 99 0.51 0.16 -1.94
C THR A 99 0.19 -0.06 -3.42
N LEU A 100 -1.05 -0.44 -3.74
CA LEU A 100 -1.51 -0.62 -5.11
C LEU A 100 -1.46 0.67 -5.92
N VAL A 101 -2.01 1.76 -5.37
CA VAL A 101 -2.03 3.07 -6.03
C VAL A 101 -0.61 3.60 -6.23
N MET A 102 0.22 3.51 -5.20
CA MET A 102 1.62 3.94 -5.26
C MET A 102 2.39 3.23 -6.36
N LEU A 103 2.39 1.89 -6.35
CA LEU A 103 3.11 1.08 -7.34
C LEU A 103 2.59 1.34 -8.77
N SER A 104 1.29 1.52 -8.93
CA SER A 104 0.68 1.80 -10.24
C SER A 104 1.13 3.15 -10.78
N VAL A 105 1.13 4.18 -9.93
CA VAL A 105 1.57 5.53 -10.33
C VAL A 105 3.07 5.54 -10.62
N GLU A 106 3.86 4.88 -9.79
CA GLU A 106 5.31 4.75 -9.98
C GLU A 106 5.62 4.10 -11.33
N MET A 107 4.98 2.97 -11.66
CA MET A 107 5.23 2.26 -12.92
C MET A 107 4.66 3.01 -14.13
N ALA A 108 3.48 3.61 -14.01
CA ALA A 108 2.85 4.36 -15.10
C ALA A 108 3.63 5.61 -15.50
N LEU A 109 4.26 6.29 -14.54
CA LEU A 109 5.02 7.51 -14.79
C LEU A 109 6.51 7.22 -14.93
N GLY A 110 7.10 6.49 -13.98
CA GLY A 110 8.54 6.29 -13.89
C GLY A 110 9.12 5.59 -15.11
N VAL A 111 8.49 4.50 -15.57
CA VAL A 111 9.01 3.72 -16.69
C VAL A 111 9.01 4.51 -18.01
N PRO A 112 7.91 5.18 -18.43
CA PRO A 112 7.94 6.03 -19.61
C PRO A 112 8.89 7.23 -19.49
N LEU A 113 8.97 7.87 -18.32
CA LEU A 113 9.91 8.97 -18.11
C LEU A 113 11.36 8.50 -18.24
N LEU A 114 11.69 7.31 -17.70
CA LEU A 114 13.03 6.75 -17.79
C LEU A 114 13.38 6.38 -19.24
N LEU A 115 12.44 5.79 -19.99
CA LEU A 115 12.60 5.54 -21.43
C LEU A 115 12.85 6.83 -22.23
N LEU A 116 12.24 7.95 -21.83
CA LEU A 116 12.47 9.25 -22.46
C LEU A 116 13.86 9.82 -22.16
N ILE A 117 14.38 9.59 -20.95
CA ILE A 117 15.66 10.13 -20.48
C ILE A 117 16.84 9.28 -21.01
N GLU A 118 16.76 7.96 -20.86
CA GLU A 118 17.82 7.02 -21.27
C GLU A 118 17.77 6.72 -22.78
N GLY A 119 16.64 7.02 -23.42
CA GLY A 119 16.42 6.83 -24.84
C GLY A 119 15.70 5.52 -25.16
N TRP A 120 15.17 5.47 -26.37
CA TRP A 120 14.23 4.44 -26.80
C TRP A 120 14.90 3.09 -27.14
N GLY A 121 16.23 3.02 -27.23
CA GLY A 121 16.93 1.76 -27.52
C GLY A 121 16.42 1.04 -28.77
N THR A 122 16.16 -0.27 -28.66
CA THR A 122 15.58 -1.08 -29.74
C THR A 122 14.05 -1.15 -29.64
N ALA A 123 13.35 -1.26 -30.78
CA ALA A 123 11.88 -1.38 -30.79
C ALA A 123 11.36 -2.54 -29.93
N GLY A 124 12.09 -3.66 -29.90
CA GLY A 124 11.77 -4.81 -29.05
C GLY A 124 11.87 -4.51 -27.56
N HIS A 125 12.88 -3.74 -27.14
CA HIS A 125 13.03 -3.30 -25.75
C HIS A 125 11.87 -2.40 -25.32
N VAL A 126 11.50 -1.39 -26.13
CA VAL A 126 10.36 -0.50 -25.82
C VAL A 126 9.06 -1.29 -25.70
N ALA A 127 8.79 -2.18 -26.66
CA ALA A 127 7.58 -2.98 -26.65
C ALA A 127 7.50 -3.87 -25.41
N LEU A 128 8.59 -4.53 -25.04
CA LEU A 128 8.66 -5.38 -23.85
C LEU A 128 8.42 -4.54 -22.58
N THR A 129 9.12 -3.41 -22.44
CA THR A 129 9.00 -2.53 -21.27
C THR A 129 7.59 -1.97 -21.11
N LEU A 130 6.99 -1.44 -22.19
CA LEU A 130 5.62 -0.90 -22.14
C LEU A 130 4.56 -1.99 -21.95
N SER A 131 4.76 -3.18 -22.51
CA SER A 131 3.87 -4.32 -22.25
C SER A 131 3.92 -4.76 -20.78
N GLY A 132 5.09 -4.71 -20.15
CA GLY A 132 5.25 -4.93 -18.71
C GLY A 132 4.47 -3.92 -17.88
N VAL A 133 4.57 -2.62 -18.21
CA VAL A 133 3.79 -1.56 -17.54
C VAL A 133 2.29 -1.81 -17.70
N MET A 134 1.82 -2.13 -18.91
CA MET A 134 0.42 -2.44 -19.15
C MET A 134 -0.06 -3.67 -18.36
N ALA A 135 0.76 -4.71 -18.26
CA ALA A 135 0.43 -5.89 -17.45
C ALA A 135 0.30 -5.55 -15.96
N VAL A 136 1.21 -4.72 -15.41
CA VAL A 136 1.15 -4.25 -14.02
C VAL A 136 -0.10 -3.40 -13.79
N LEU A 137 -0.45 -2.50 -14.72
CA LEU A 137 -1.66 -1.68 -14.59
C LEU A 137 -2.94 -2.50 -14.65
N LEU A 138 -3.00 -3.52 -15.51
CA LEU A 138 -4.14 -4.43 -15.56
C LEU A 138 -4.26 -5.25 -14.27
N ALA A 139 -3.14 -5.76 -13.75
CA ALA A 139 -3.12 -6.45 -12.46
C ALA A 139 -3.63 -5.54 -11.35
N ALA A 140 -3.16 -4.29 -11.29
CA ALA A 140 -3.60 -3.33 -10.31
C ALA A 140 -5.09 -2.98 -10.42
N LEU A 141 -5.63 -2.87 -11.63
CA LEU A 141 -7.06 -2.67 -11.84
C LEU A 141 -7.88 -3.85 -11.30
N PHE A 142 -7.44 -5.08 -11.53
CA PHE A 142 -8.11 -6.27 -11.01
C PHE A 142 -8.06 -6.35 -9.48
N ASP A 143 -6.91 -6.07 -8.87
CA ASP A 143 -6.77 -6.03 -7.41
C ASP A 143 -7.65 -4.94 -6.79
N GLY A 144 -7.68 -3.75 -7.40
CA GLY A 144 -8.54 -2.64 -6.99
C GLY A 144 -10.03 -3.02 -7.06
N TRP A 145 -10.44 -3.71 -8.14
CA TRP A 145 -11.81 -4.20 -8.28
C TRP A 145 -12.13 -5.29 -7.24
N CYS A 146 -11.20 -6.20 -6.97
CA CYS A 146 -11.38 -7.22 -5.94
C CYS A 146 -11.62 -6.56 -4.57
N HIS A 147 -10.77 -5.60 -4.20
CA HIS A 147 -10.91 -4.86 -2.94
C HIS A 147 -12.22 -4.08 -2.86
N TRP A 148 -12.64 -3.44 -3.95
CA TRP A 148 -13.93 -2.74 -4.01
C TRP A 148 -15.12 -3.70 -3.80
N SER A 149 -15.08 -4.85 -4.47
CA SER A 149 -16.12 -5.89 -4.37
C SER A 149 -16.22 -6.43 -2.94
N LEU A 150 -15.08 -6.76 -2.33
CA LEU A 150 -15.01 -7.21 -0.93
C LEU A 150 -15.58 -6.18 0.05
N GLN A 151 -15.36 -4.89 -0.18
CA GLN A 151 -15.94 -3.84 0.67
C GLN A 151 -17.46 -3.75 0.52
N CYS A 152 -17.97 -3.92 -0.70
CA CYS A 152 -19.40 -3.93 -0.98
C CYS A 152 -20.08 -5.14 -0.31
N ASP A 153 -19.47 -6.32 -0.35
CA ASP A 153 -20.02 -7.52 0.27
C ASP A 153 -20.02 -7.44 1.80
N ARG A 154 -18.95 -6.91 2.41
CA ARG A 154 -18.93 -6.60 3.85
C ARG A 154 -20.03 -5.62 4.25
N ALA A 155 -20.23 -4.56 3.48
CA ALA A 155 -21.28 -3.58 3.76
C ALA A 155 -22.70 -4.16 3.61
N ARG A 156 -22.90 -5.12 2.70
CA ARG A 156 -24.17 -5.85 2.55
C ARG A 156 -24.40 -6.79 3.73
N ALA A 157 -23.39 -7.54 4.15
CA ALA A 157 -23.46 -8.43 5.32
C ALA A 157 -23.82 -7.66 6.60
N GLU A 158 -23.14 -6.53 6.87
CA GLU A 158 -23.45 -5.70 8.04
C GLU A 158 -24.89 -5.15 8.02
N ARG A 159 -25.44 -4.83 6.85
CA ARG A 159 -26.83 -4.38 6.72
C ARG A 159 -27.81 -5.50 7.00
N ALA A 160 -27.55 -6.71 6.50
CA ALA A 160 -28.36 -7.89 6.76
C ALA A 160 -28.41 -8.18 8.28
N GLU A 161 -27.26 -8.18 8.96
CA GLU A 161 -27.21 -8.39 10.41
C GLU A 161 -27.93 -7.30 11.24
N ARG A 162 -27.98 -6.06 10.74
CA ARG A 162 -28.74 -4.99 11.41
C ARG A 162 -30.23 -5.17 11.24
N LEU A 163 -30.69 -5.62 10.07
CA LEU A 163 -32.10 -5.91 9.82
C LEU A 163 -32.57 -7.07 10.69
N GLU A 164 -31.80 -8.17 10.77
CA GLU A 164 -32.14 -9.29 11.65
C GLU A 164 -32.20 -8.89 13.14
N ARG A 165 -31.29 -8.02 13.60
CA ARG A 165 -31.33 -7.49 14.96
C ARG A 165 -32.56 -6.63 15.21
N PHE A 166 -32.94 -5.80 14.24
CA PHE A 166 -34.14 -4.98 14.33
C PHE A 166 -35.40 -5.86 14.41
N GLU A 167 -35.52 -6.87 13.55
CA GLU A 167 -36.63 -7.82 13.56
C GLU A 167 -36.73 -8.58 14.89
N ARG A 168 -35.61 -9.03 15.48
CA ARG A 168 -35.61 -9.65 16.81
C ARG A 168 -36.08 -8.69 17.90
N SER A 169 -35.61 -7.44 17.87
CA SER A 169 -36.01 -6.44 18.88
C SER A 169 -37.48 -6.07 18.80
N GLU A 170 -38.06 -6.00 17.60
CA GLU A 170 -39.50 -5.81 17.39
C GLU A 170 -40.30 -7.00 17.93
N LEU A 171 -39.83 -8.24 17.70
CA LEU A 171 -40.47 -9.44 18.23
C LEU A 171 -40.48 -9.50 19.77
N GLU A 172 -39.39 -9.07 20.41
CA GLU A 172 -39.25 -9.04 21.87
C GLU A 172 -40.05 -7.88 22.52
N ALA A 173 -40.27 -6.77 21.81
CA ALA A 173 -41.00 -5.61 22.31
C ALA A 173 -42.53 -5.79 22.29
N LEU A 174 -43.05 -6.80 21.58
CA LEU A 174 -44.46 -7.11 21.60
C LEU A 174 -44.86 -7.64 22.99
N PRO A 175 -45.72 -6.93 23.75
CA PRO A 175 -46.09 -7.32 25.10
C PRO A 175 -46.72 -8.72 25.09
N GLY A 176 -46.28 -9.57 26.03
CA GLY A 176 -46.68 -10.97 26.18
C GLY A 176 -48.15 -11.22 26.53
N GLN A 177 -49.09 -10.62 25.78
CA GLN A 177 -50.53 -10.80 25.96
C GLN A 177 -51.15 -11.89 25.07
N CYS A 178 -50.39 -12.55 24.19
CA CYS A 178 -50.94 -13.56 23.26
C CYS A 178 -50.40 -14.99 23.43
N LEU A 179 -49.73 -15.32 24.54
CA LEU A 179 -49.24 -16.69 24.82
C LEU A 179 -50.31 -17.62 25.43
N GLY A 180 -51.59 -17.37 25.16
CA GLY A 180 -52.74 -18.17 25.62
C GLY A 180 -53.58 -18.86 24.54
N LEU A 181 -53.21 -18.77 23.25
CA LEU A 181 -54.07 -19.23 22.14
C LEU A 181 -53.42 -20.26 21.18
N SER A 182 -52.33 -20.92 21.60
CA SER A 182 -51.57 -21.84 20.73
C SER A 182 -52.13 -23.27 20.61
N SER A 183 -53.31 -23.59 21.16
CA SER A 183 -53.87 -24.94 21.04
C SER A 183 -54.93 -25.14 19.96
N GLN A 184 -55.27 -24.15 19.11
CA GLN A 184 -56.38 -24.30 18.15
C GLN A 184 -56.11 -24.04 16.66
N PHE A 185 -54.96 -23.50 16.24
CA PHE A 185 -54.71 -23.26 14.81
C PHE A 185 -53.71 -24.26 14.21
N SER A 186 -54.08 -25.54 14.30
CA SER A 186 -53.40 -26.67 13.64
C SER A 186 -54.10 -27.07 12.35
N SER A 187 -54.53 -26.14 11.50
CA SER A 187 -54.90 -26.45 10.12
C SER A 187 -55.16 -25.16 9.35
N LEU A 188 -54.24 -24.76 8.47
CA LEU A 188 -54.48 -24.14 7.16
C LEU A 188 -53.14 -23.61 6.60
N SER A 189 -52.44 -24.52 5.95
CA SER A 189 -51.73 -24.36 4.66
C SER A 189 -51.24 -22.95 4.24
N PHE A 190 -50.36 -22.33 5.03
CA PHE A 190 -49.49 -21.24 4.55
C PHE A 190 -48.01 -21.66 4.44
N TRP A 191 -47.65 -22.85 4.95
CA TRP A 191 -46.28 -23.36 4.95
C TRP A 191 -45.86 -24.03 3.64
N SER A 192 -46.80 -24.49 2.82
CA SER A 192 -46.48 -25.24 1.59
C SER A 192 -45.97 -24.34 0.45
N PHE A 193 -46.31 -23.05 0.43
CA PHE A 193 -45.82 -22.11 -0.60
C PHE A 193 -44.43 -21.54 -0.26
N ARG A 194 -44.10 -21.34 1.02
CA ARG A 194 -42.75 -20.95 1.46
C ARG A 194 -41.73 -22.10 1.38
N ALA A 195 -42.16 -23.35 1.55
CA ALA A 195 -41.26 -24.50 1.43
C ALA A 195 -40.78 -24.74 -0.02
N SER A 196 -41.61 -24.45 -1.03
CA SER A 196 -41.25 -24.66 -2.44
C SER A 196 -40.28 -23.58 -2.98
N LEU A 197 -40.44 -22.32 -2.56
CA LEU A 197 -39.50 -21.23 -2.86
C LEU A 197 -38.19 -21.34 -2.05
N ALA A 198 -38.24 -21.83 -0.81
CA ALA A 198 -37.04 -22.07 0.01
C ALA A 198 -36.22 -23.30 -0.45
N ALA A 199 -36.85 -24.28 -1.12
CA ALA A 199 -36.14 -25.42 -1.71
C ALA A 199 -35.39 -25.05 -3.00
N SER A 200 -35.93 -24.15 -3.82
CA SER A 200 -35.25 -23.64 -5.02
C SER A 200 -34.04 -22.77 -4.68
N ASP A 201 -34.15 -21.93 -3.64
CA ASP A 201 -33.06 -21.04 -3.19
C ASP A 201 -31.97 -21.82 -2.38
N ARG A 202 -32.33 -22.93 -1.71
CA ARG A 202 -31.36 -23.83 -1.06
C ARG A 202 -30.51 -24.65 -2.05
N ALA A 203 -31.04 -24.98 -3.22
CA ALA A 203 -30.28 -25.76 -4.21
C ALA A 203 -29.14 -24.92 -4.84
N GLU A 204 -29.37 -23.62 -5.07
CA GLU A 204 -28.32 -22.70 -5.55
C GLU A 204 -27.35 -22.29 -4.43
N ARG A 205 -27.84 -22.07 -3.20
CA ARG A 205 -26.96 -21.75 -2.05
C ARG A 205 -26.08 -22.91 -1.61
N SER A 206 -26.55 -24.16 -1.68
CA SER A 206 -25.75 -25.33 -1.29
C SER A 206 -24.67 -25.75 -2.31
N ALA A 207 -24.71 -25.20 -3.53
CA ALA A 207 -23.61 -25.29 -4.50
C ALA A 207 -22.57 -24.18 -4.28
N ALA A 208 -22.99 -22.99 -3.84
CA ALA A 208 -22.11 -21.86 -3.52
C ALA A 208 -21.45 -21.96 -2.13
N GLU A 209 -22.12 -22.53 -1.12
CA GLU A 209 -21.54 -22.75 0.22
C GLU A 209 -20.46 -23.84 0.20
N ARG A 210 -20.57 -24.87 -0.64
CA ARG A 210 -19.54 -25.92 -0.73
C ARG A 210 -18.24 -25.44 -1.39
N SER A 211 -18.27 -24.38 -2.19
CA SER A 211 -17.05 -23.74 -2.72
C SER A 211 -16.49 -22.69 -1.77
N ALA A 212 -17.33 -22.01 -0.99
CA ALA A 212 -16.92 -21.05 0.03
C ALA A 212 -16.27 -21.72 1.27
N ASP A 213 -16.88 -22.79 1.80
CA ASP A 213 -16.38 -23.46 3.01
C ASP A 213 -15.01 -24.14 2.83
N ARG A 214 -14.66 -24.51 1.59
CA ARG A 214 -13.31 -25.03 1.29
C ARG A 214 -12.23 -23.94 1.27
N ALA A 215 -12.60 -22.67 1.04
CA ALA A 215 -11.67 -21.55 1.02
C ALA A 215 -11.47 -20.94 2.42
N THR A 216 -12.52 -20.90 3.24
CA THR A 216 -12.48 -20.37 4.61
C THR A 216 -11.81 -21.31 5.63
N ALA A 217 -11.89 -22.63 5.44
CA ALA A 217 -11.22 -23.58 6.35
C ALA A 217 -9.68 -23.53 6.27
N THR A 218 -9.10 -23.07 5.15
CA THR A 218 -7.65 -22.87 5.00
C THR A 218 -7.15 -21.52 5.51
N LEU A 219 -8.03 -20.53 5.70
CA LEU A 219 -7.65 -19.16 6.13
C LEU A 219 -7.80 -18.91 7.64
N SER A 220 -8.58 -19.72 8.36
CA SER A 220 -8.81 -19.55 9.80
C SER A 220 -7.67 -20.09 10.69
N PHE A 221 -6.71 -20.83 10.13
CA PHE A 221 -5.59 -21.40 10.91
C PHE A 221 -4.46 -20.40 11.21
N LEU A 222 -4.49 -19.17 10.66
CA LEU A 222 -3.41 -18.18 10.84
C LEU A 222 -3.80 -16.95 11.69
N ALA A 223 -5.02 -16.86 12.23
CA ALA A 223 -5.53 -15.60 12.81
C ALA A 223 -6.05 -15.69 14.27
N HIS A 224 -5.57 -16.63 15.10
CA HIS A 224 -5.93 -16.66 16.53
C HIS A 224 -4.77 -16.24 17.43
N GLY A 225 -4.80 -14.97 17.83
CA GLY A 225 -4.01 -14.40 18.91
C GLY A 225 -4.64 -13.10 19.41
N SER A 226 -5.80 -13.18 20.06
CA SER A 226 -6.39 -12.01 20.74
C SER A 226 -7.11 -12.40 22.03
N ILE A 227 -6.71 -11.70 23.10
CA ILE A 227 -7.23 -11.75 24.47
C ILE A 227 -8.52 -10.89 24.53
N PRO A 228 -9.59 -11.31 25.22
CA PRO A 228 -10.84 -10.55 25.26
C PRO A 228 -10.84 -9.51 26.40
N SER A 229 -10.94 -8.22 26.07
CA SER A 229 -11.32 -7.16 27.02
C SER A 229 -12.78 -6.76 26.80
N LEU A 230 -13.62 -7.04 27.80
CA LEU A 230 -15.02 -6.60 27.91
C LEU A 230 -15.09 -5.11 28.29
N ILE A 231 -15.51 -4.24 27.37
CA ILE A 231 -16.09 -2.92 27.69
C ILE A 231 -17.23 -2.62 26.69
N PRO A 232 -18.43 -2.18 27.15
CA PRO A 232 -19.55 -1.88 26.26
C PRO A 232 -19.42 -0.48 25.63
N GLN A 233 -19.12 -0.42 24.34
CA GLN A 233 -19.16 0.80 23.51
C GLN A 233 -20.48 0.86 22.73
N VAL A 234 -21.53 1.44 23.34
CA VAL A 234 -22.78 1.74 22.63
C VAL A 234 -23.08 3.23 22.78
N ARG A 235 -23.21 3.92 21.62
CA ARG A 235 -23.50 5.36 21.36
C ARG A 235 -22.30 6.28 21.06
N ARG A 236 -21.62 6.06 19.91
CA ARG A 236 -20.89 7.13 19.19
C ARG A 236 -20.87 6.99 17.64
N SER A 237 -21.74 6.17 17.05
CA SER A 237 -21.48 5.57 15.73
C SER A 237 -21.92 6.34 14.46
N GLN A 238 -22.58 7.50 14.52
CA GLN A 238 -23.04 8.16 13.27
C GLN A 238 -22.27 9.42 12.84
N ARG A 239 -21.60 10.14 13.76
CA ARG A 239 -20.76 11.29 13.37
C ARG A 239 -19.41 10.87 12.77
N ASN A 240 -19.01 9.60 12.92
CA ASN A 240 -17.70 9.10 12.53
C ASN A 240 -17.60 8.63 11.06
N VAL A 241 -18.71 8.24 10.43
CA VAL A 241 -18.70 7.66 9.06
C VAL A 241 -18.25 8.67 8.00
N ARG A 242 -18.54 9.96 8.20
CA ARG A 242 -18.14 11.04 7.27
C ARG A 242 -16.65 11.38 7.41
N GLY A 243 -16.10 11.30 8.62
CA GLY A 243 -14.66 11.46 8.87
C GLY A 243 -13.84 10.31 8.28
N GLU A 244 -14.35 9.08 8.39
CA GLU A 244 -13.64 7.90 7.90
C GLU A 244 -13.49 7.85 6.37
N ARG A 245 -14.52 8.27 5.63
CA ARG A 245 -14.43 8.41 4.15
C ARG A 245 -13.43 9.48 3.74
N SER A 246 -13.37 10.59 4.48
CA SER A 246 -12.42 11.68 4.21
C SER A 246 -10.98 11.19 4.43
N SER A 247 -10.73 10.44 5.51
CA SER A 247 -9.41 9.88 5.83
C SER A 247 -8.89 8.95 4.72
N LYS A 248 -9.73 8.03 4.23
CA LYS A 248 -9.35 7.09 3.16
C LYS A 248 -9.03 7.80 1.84
N ALA A 249 -9.82 8.82 1.47
CA ALA A 249 -9.55 9.61 0.27
C ALA A 249 -8.22 10.39 0.39
N THR A 250 -7.95 10.98 1.56
CA THR A 250 -6.66 11.63 1.83
C THR A 250 -5.51 10.62 1.76
N GLY A 251 -5.65 9.43 2.34
CA GLY A 251 -4.65 8.37 2.25
C GLY A 251 -4.33 7.98 0.81
N LEU A 252 -5.35 7.78 -0.03
CA LEU A 252 -5.16 7.47 -1.45
C LEU A 252 -4.47 8.61 -2.23
N ALA A 253 -4.79 9.87 -1.89
CA ALA A 253 -4.13 11.02 -2.50
C ALA A 253 -2.63 11.08 -2.11
N LEU A 254 -2.30 10.84 -0.83
CA LEU A 254 -0.90 10.76 -0.39
C LEU A 254 -0.16 9.60 -1.07
N ALA A 255 -0.82 8.46 -1.27
CA ALA A 255 -0.25 7.32 -1.99
C ALA A 255 0.11 7.68 -3.43
N ALA A 256 -0.78 8.39 -4.14
CA ALA A 256 -0.52 8.86 -5.49
C ALA A 256 0.63 9.88 -5.54
N CYS A 257 0.68 10.81 -4.59
CA CYS A 257 1.81 11.74 -4.47
C CYS A 257 3.13 11.01 -4.18
N GLY A 258 3.12 10.02 -3.29
CA GLY A 258 4.29 9.19 -3.00
C GLY A 258 4.76 8.39 -4.22
N GLY A 259 3.83 7.79 -4.97
CA GLY A 259 4.14 7.12 -6.24
C GLY A 259 4.75 8.07 -7.27
N ALA A 260 4.30 9.31 -7.35
CA ALA A 260 4.91 10.32 -8.22
C ALA A 260 6.34 10.70 -7.76
N CYS A 261 6.60 10.78 -6.46
CA CYS A 261 7.96 10.95 -5.94
C CYS A 261 8.88 9.78 -6.33
N PHE A 262 8.39 8.54 -6.21
CA PHE A 262 9.14 7.36 -6.63
C PHE A 262 9.33 7.26 -8.15
N ALA A 263 8.39 7.76 -8.95
CA ALA A 263 8.57 7.86 -10.40
C ALA A 263 9.64 8.89 -10.79
N LEU A 264 9.69 10.04 -10.10
CA LEU A 264 10.63 11.12 -10.39
C LEU A 264 12.05 10.82 -9.87
N TRP A 265 12.17 10.05 -8.79
CA TRP A 265 13.45 9.76 -8.16
C TRP A 265 14.49 9.12 -9.11
N PRO A 266 14.19 8.04 -9.85
CA PRO A 266 15.10 7.44 -10.83
C PRO A 266 15.44 8.40 -11.97
N CYS A 267 14.52 9.27 -12.37
CA CYS A 267 14.75 10.27 -13.41
C CYS A 267 15.84 11.26 -13.00
N VAL A 268 15.80 11.74 -11.74
CA VAL A 268 16.85 12.61 -11.20
C VAL A 268 18.18 11.86 -11.10
N GLY A 269 18.17 10.57 -10.71
CA GLY A 269 19.36 9.73 -10.70
C GLY A 269 20.00 9.55 -12.08
N SER A 270 19.19 9.21 -13.09
CA SER A 270 19.65 9.00 -14.48
C SER A 270 20.26 10.28 -15.08
N LEU A 271 19.72 11.45 -14.74
CA LEU A 271 20.32 12.75 -15.10
C LEU A 271 21.69 13.00 -14.46
N VAL A 272 21.88 12.56 -13.20
CA VAL A 272 23.14 12.72 -12.46
C VAL A 272 24.23 11.78 -12.96
N GLU A 273 23.86 10.56 -13.34
CA GLU A 273 24.80 9.56 -13.88
C GLU A 273 25.25 9.91 -15.32
N GLY A 274 24.54 10.85 -15.97
CA GLY A 274 24.87 11.34 -17.31
C GLY A 274 24.48 10.37 -18.42
N GLN A 275 23.52 9.47 -18.17
CA GLN A 275 23.07 8.50 -19.17
C GLN A 275 22.24 9.14 -20.30
N GLY A 276 21.73 10.36 -20.12
CA GLY A 276 20.81 11.00 -21.08
C GLY A 276 21.41 12.05 -22.03
N SER A 277 22.70 12.41 -21.94
CA SER A 277 23.25 13.45 -22.84
C SER A 277 24.74 13.31 -23.13
N ALA A 278 25.08 13.29 -24.41
CA ALA A 278 26.45 13.24 -24.94
C ALA A 278 27.34 14.43 -24.51
N ASP A 279 26.76 15.49 -23.92
CA ASP A 279 27.47 16.71 -23.51
C ASP A 279 27.68 16.85 -21.99
N CYS A 280 27.26 15.88 -21.17
CA CYS A 280 27.51 15.93 -19.72
C CYS A 280 28.99 15.65 -19.40
N ARG A 281 29.81 16.71 -19.33
CA ARG A 281 31.25 16.63 -19.03
C ARG A 281 31.57 16.22 -17.59
N VAL A 282 30.59 16.16 -16.71
CA VAL A 282 30.78 15.88 -15.28
C VAL A 282 29.78 14.80 -14.84
N CYS A 283 30.20 13.54 -14.89
CA CYS A 283 29.45 12.40 -14.37
C CYS A 283 29.92 12.05 -12.96
N LEU A 284 28.97 11.72 -12.08
CA LEU A 284 29.27 11.20 -10.76
C LEU A 284 29.34 9.68 -10.81
N ARG A 285 30.33 9.07 -10.14
CA ARG A 285 30.36 7.60 -10.02
C ARG A 285 29.16 7.10 -9.20
N PRO A 286 28.61 5.91 -9.50
CA PRO A 286 27.45 5.37 -8.78
C PRO A 286 27.61 5.34 -7.25
N ALA A 287 28.81 5.02 -6.74
CA ALA A 287 29.10 5.04 -5.31
C ALA A 287 28.94 6.43 -4.68
N ALA A 288 29.38 7.49 -5.37
CA ALA A 288 29.21 8.87 -4.89
C ALA A 288 27.77 9.34 -5.01
N PHE A 289 27.08 8.99 -6.10
CA PHE A 289 25.65 9.26 -6.24
C PHE A 289 24.87 8.65 -5.08
N PHE A 290 25.04 7.35 -4.84
CA PHE A 290 24.32 6.64 -3.79
C PHE A 290 24.64 7.18 -2.39
N LEU A 291 25.90 7.55 -2.11
CA LEU A 291 26.27 8.18 -0.83
C LEU A 291 25.58 9.54 -0.63
N LEU A 292 25.59 10.41 -1.65
CA LEU A 292 24.93 11.71 -1.59
C LEU A 292 23.42 11.60 -1.50
N TYR A 293 22.85 10.67 -2.25
CA TYR A 293 21.44 10.30 -2.19
C TYR A 293 21.05 9.86 -0.77
N ALA A 294 21.81 8.93 -0.18
CA ALA A 294 21.53 8.47 1.18
C ALA A 294 21.69 9.57 2.22
N ALA A 295 22.72 10.42 2.10
CA ALA A 295 22.89 11.58 2.96
C ALA A 295 21.73 12.57 2.81
N GLY A 296 21.28 12.84 1.59
CA GLY A 296 20.11 13.67 1.31
C GLY A 296 18.83 13.12 1.92
N ALA A 297 18.62 11.80 1.84
CA ALA A 297 17.48 11.13 2.45
C ALA A 297 17.50 11.24 3.99
N VAL A 298 18.65 11.02 4.63
CA VAL A 298 18.81 11.19 6.09
C VAL A 298 18.57 12.64 6.51
N LEU A 299 19.15 13.61 5.80
CA LEU A 299 18.95 15.04 6.10
C LEU A 299 17.47 15.43 5.95
N ALA A 300 16.81 14.96 4.88
CA ALA A 300 15.38 15.17 4.69
C ALA A 300 14.56 14.55 5.82
N ALA A 301 14.84 13.30 6.20
CA ALA A 301 14.18 12.65 7.32
C ALA A 301 14.36 13.45 8.61
N LEU A 302 15.58 13.86 8.95
CA LEU A 302 15.87 14.66 10.14
C LEU A 302 15.23 16.06 10.13
N ALA A 303 15.03 16.66 8.96
CA ALA A 303 14.37 17.95 8.83
C ALA A 303 12.84 17.84 8.91
N ILE A 304 12.28 16.76 8.34
CA ILE A 304 10.83 16.55 8.19
C ILE A 304 10.24 15.89 9.45
N LEU A 305 10.96 14.99 10.11
CA LEU A 305 10.48 14.28 11.29
C LEU A 305 10.11 15.23 12.43
N PRO A 306 10.97 16.14 12.93
CA PRO A 306 10.64 16.98 14.09
C PRO A 306 9.34 17.81 13.96
N PRO A 307 9.04 18.50 12.84
CA PRO A 307 7.77 19.22 12.70
C PRO A 307 6.57 18.27 12.62
N ILE A 308 6.74 17.09 12.03
CA ILE A 308 5.69 16.06 11.94
C ILE A 308 5.41 15.41 13.29
N CYS A 309 6.44 15.13 14.09
CA CYS A 309 6.32 14.57 15.44
C CYS A 309 5.57 15.51 16.40
N ARG A 310 5.60 16.82 16.13
CA ARG A 310 4.83 17.81 16.91
C ARG A 310 3.33 17.77 16.61
N TRP A 311 2.94 17.17 15.49
CA TRP A 311 1.55 16.94 15.16
C TRP A 311 1.16 15.55 15.70
N PRO A 312 0.10 15.44 16.52
CA PRO A 312 -0.39 14.14 16.96
C PRO A 312 -1.01 13.43 15.76
N LEU A 313 -0.18 12.78 14.94
CA LEU A 313 -0.62 11.87 13.88
C LEU A 313 -1.22 10.59 14.47
N HIS A 314 -0.81 10.22 15.69
CA HIS A 314 -1.43 9.15 16.45
C HIS A 314 -2.44 9.72 17.45
N SER A 315 -3.66 9.99 16.96
CA SER A 315 -4.86 10.12 17.81
C SER A 315 -5.79 8.91 17.70
N GLY A 316 -5.28 7.78 17.17
CA GLY A 316 -5.99 6.50 17.05
C GLY A 316 -5.81 5.63 18.27
#